data_AF-A0A960QQK2-F1
#
_entry.id   AF-A0A960QQK2-F1
#
_cell.length_a   1.000
_cell.length_b   1.000
_cell.length_c   1.000
_cell.angle_alpha   90.00
_cell.angle_beta   90.00
_cell.angle_gamma   90.00
#
_symmetry.space_group_name_H-M   'P 1'
#
loop_
_entity.id
_entity.type
_entity.pdbx_description
1 polymer ?
#
loop_
_entity_poly.entity_id
_entity_poly.type
_entity_poly.pdbx_seq_one_letter_code
_entity_poly.pdbx_strand_id
1 'polypeptide(L)'
;MVRALLKVLPNYIAIDESYFILEEEGHLFSHPPSVEDYDEQCKRSVRLILESGEKTLFDRCPLDFLGYALAVGKDQIDLDFLKPLLVF
;
A
#
# COMPACT_ATOMS: atom_id res chain seq x y z
N MET A 1 10.60 -2.08 -7.76
CA MET A 1 11.89 -2.55 -7.17
C MET A 1 11.80 -4.03 -6.79
N VAL A 2 10.63 -4.45 -6.31
CA VAL A 2 10.24 -5.82 -5.96
C VAL A 2 10.37 -6.84 -7.10
N ARG A 3 10.12 -6.46 -8.36
CA ARG A 3 10.17 -7.38 -9.51
C ARG A 3 11.55 -8.00 -9.74
N ALA A 4 12.63 -7.35 -9.30
CA ALA A 4 13.97 -7.92 -9.38
C ALA A 4 14.14 -9.14 -8.46
N LEU A 5 13.42 -9.19 -7.33
CA LEU A 5 13.46 -10.30 -6.38
C LEU A 5 12.83 -11.58 -6.96
N LEU A 6 11.90 -11.46 -7.92
CA LEU A 6 11.29 -12.61 -8.59
C LEU A 6 12.31 -13.50 -9.33
N LYS A 7 13.47 -12.94 -9.72
CA LYS A 7 14.56 -13.71 -10.35
C LYS A 7 15.17 -14.74 -9.40
N VAL A 8 15.09 -14.50 -8.09
CA VAL A 8 15.68 -15.36 -7.04
C VAL A 8 14.61 -15.99 -6.13
N LEU A 9 13.35 -15.58 -6.26
CA LEU A 9 12.18 -16.11 -5.56
C LEU A 9 11.13 -16.61 -6.56
N PRO A 10 11.39 -17.72 -7.28
CA PRO A 10 10.59 -18.15 -8.44
C PRO A 10 9.15 -18.55 -8.13
N ASN A 11 8.83 -18.80 -6.85
CA ASN A 11 7.50 -19.17 -6.39
C ASN A 11 6.72 -18.00 -5.77
N TYR A 12 7.26 -16.78 -5.83
CA TYR A 12 6.60 -15.59 -5.33
C TYR A 12 5.92 -14.85 -6.47
N ILE A 13 4.86 -14.13 -6.15
CA ILE A 13 4.24 -13.13 -7.02
C ILE A 13 4.57 -11.74 -6.50
N ALA A 14 4.66 -10.76 -7.39
CA ALA A 14 4.77 -9.36 -7.02
C ALA A 14 3.46 -8.65 -7.33
N ILE A 15 2.94 -7.90 -6.37
CA ILE A 15 1.80 -7.01 -6.57
C ILE A 15 2.31 -5.60 -6.80
N ASP A 16 1.73 -4.93 -7.79
CA ASP A 16 2.07 -3.54 -8.11
C ASP A 16 1.65 -2.60 -6.98
N GLU A 17 2.28 -1.42 -6.93
CA GLU A 17 2.04 -0.45 -5.86
C GLU A 17 0.58 0.03 -5.86
N SER A 18 0.03 0.31 -4.68
CA SER A 18 -1.38 0.69 -4.52
C SER A 18 -1.77 1.92 -5.33
N TYR A 19 -0.83 2.85 -5.57
CA TYR A 19 -1.01 3.98 -6.48
C TYR A 19 -1.45 3.51 -7.88
N PHE A 20 -0.66 2.63 -8.53
CA PHE A 20 -0.92 2.21 -9.91
C PHE A 20 -2.21 1.41 -10.01
N ILE A 21 -2.48 0.53 -9.04
CA ILE A 21 -3.73 -0.25 -9.00
C ILE A 21 -4.94 0.68 -8.90
N LEU A 22 -4.91 1.68 -8.00
CA LEU A 22 -6.01 2.63 -7.85
C LEU A 22 -6.18 3.51 -9.09
N GLU A 23 -5.09 3.93 -9.72
CA GLU A 23 -5.11 4.71 -10.96
C GLU A 23 -5.75 3.91 -12.11
N GLU A 24 -5.38 2.64 -12.27
CA GLU A 24 -5.98 1.72 -13.26
C GLU A 24 -7.48 1.48 -13.01
N GLU A 25 -7.93 1.53 -11.75
CA GLU A 25 -9.33 1.45 -11.36
C GLU A 25 -10.11 2.77 -11.50
N GLY A 26 -9.42 3.85 -11.90
CA GLY A 26 -10.03 5.16 -12.16
C GLY A 26 -9.99 6.15 -11.00
N HIS A 27 -9.22 5.88 -9.94
CA HIS A 27 -8.97 6.87 -8.89
C HIS A 27 -8.16 8.04 -9.44
N LEU A 28 -8.60 9.26 -9.16
CA LEU A 28 -7.92 10.48 -9.62
C LEU A 28 -7.09 11.06 -8.48
N PHE A 29 -5.78 10.89 -8.58
CA PHE A 29 -4.83 11.43 -7.61
C PHE A 29 -4.57 12.93 -7.79
N SER A 30 -4.34 13.61 -6.68
CA SER A 30 -3.77 14.96 -6.68
C SER A 30 -2.28 14.92 -7.07
N HIS A 31 -1.74 16.06 -7.54
CA HIS A 31 -0.31 16.19 -7.81
C HIS A 31 0.30 17.40 -7.07
N PRO A 32 1.08 17.18 -5.98
CA PRO A 32 1.41 15.87 -5.36
C PRO A 32 0.19 15.21 -4.68
N PRO A 33 0.25 13.90 -4.35
CA PRO A 33 -0.84 13.20 -3.66
C PRO A 33 -1.23 13.88 -2.35
N SER A 34 -2.53 13.95 -2.06
CA SER A 34 -3.04 14.52 -0.81
C SER A 34 -2.96 13.54 0.37
N VAL A 35 -3.31 13.99 1.57
CA VAL A 35 -3.46 13.11 2.74
C VAL A 35 -4.49 12.01 2.47
N GLU A 36 -5.61 12.37 1.85
CA GLU A 36 -6.70 11.45 1.50
C GLU A 36 -6.25 10.42 0.45
N ASP A 37 -5.43 10.83 -0.51
CA ASP A 37 -4.84 9.94 -1.50
C ASP A 37 -3.91 8.89 -0.86
N TYR A 38 -3.13 9.29 0.16
CA TYR A 38 -2.32 8.34 0.92
C TYR A 38 -3.16 7.43 1.81
N ASP A 39 -4.27 7.91 2.37
CA ASP A 39 -5.21 7.08 3.13
C ASP A 39 -5.86 6.01 2.23
N GLU A 40 -6.25 6.35 1.00
CA GLU A 40 -6.78 5.37 0.04
C GLU A 40 -5.72 4.34 -0.38
N GLN A 41 -4.48 4.76 -0.62
CA GLN A 41 -3.38 3.83 -0.87
C GLN A 41 -3.12 2.90 0.33
N CYS A 42 -3.19 3.41 1.57
CA CYS A 42 -3.06 2.59 2.77
C CYS A 42 -4.18 1.54 2.86
N LYS A 43 -5.44 1.95 2.69
CA LYS A 43 -6.59 1.04 2.70
C LYS A 43 -6.47 -0.03 1.62
N ARG A 44 -6.08 0.36 0.41
CA ARG A 44 -5.86 -0.59 -0.70
C ARG A 44 -4.73 -1.56 -0.39
N SER A 45 -3.61 -1.09 0.15
CA SER A 45 -2.47 -1.93 0.53
C SER A 45 -2.86 -2.98 1.58
N VAL A 46 -3.63 -2.58 2.60
CA VAL A 46 -4.15 -3.50 3.62
C VAL A 46 -5.08 -4.55 3.01
N ARG A 47 -6.02 -4.16 2.14
CA ARG A 47 -6.89 -5.12 1.43
C ARG A 47 -6.09 -6.11 0.59
N LEU A 48 -5.12 -5.63 -0.18
CA LEU A 48 -4.25 -6.49 -0.98
C LEU A 48 -3.51 -7.50 -0.12
N ILE A 49 -3.01 -7.12 1.06
CA ILE A 49 -2.35 -8.05 1.99
C ILE A 49 -3.33 -9.13 2.48
N LEU A 50 -4.54 -8.75 2.90
CA LEU A 50 -5.56 -9.69 3.37
C LEU A 50 -6.02 -10.68 2.29
N GLU A 51 -6.04 -10.25 1.04
CA GLU A 51 -6.45 -11.06 -0.12
C GLU A 51 -5.30 -11.87 -0.72
N SER A 52 -4.07 -11.64 -0.27
CA SER A 52 -2.86 -12.26 -0.81
C SER A 52 -2.44 -13.52 -0.05
N GLY A 53 -1.76 -14.42 -0.75
CA GLY A 53 -1.11 -15.58 -0.15
C GLY A 53 0.27 -15.25 0.43
N GLU A 54 0.81 -16.17 1.24
CA GLU A 54 2.10 -16.03 1.94
C GLU A 54 3.31 -15.72 1.03
N LYS A 55 3.24 -16.08 -0.25
CA LYS A 55 4.31 -15.89 -1.24
C LYS A 55 4.07 -14.67 -2.12
N THR A 56 3.71 -13.55 -1.49
CA THR A 56 3.42 -12.29 -2.17
C THR A 56 4.40 -11.23 -1.74
N LEU A 57 4.97 -10.52 -2.70
CA LEU A 57 5.87 -9.40 -2.48
C LEU A 57 5.15 -8.10 -2.82
N PHE A 58 5.32 -7.10 -1.96
CA PHE A 58 4.75 -5.76 -2.13
C PHE A 58 5.87 -4.74 -2.32
N ASP A 59 5.70 -3.79 -3.24
CA ASP A 59 6.68 -2.71 -3.46
C ASP A 59 6.66 -1.67 -2.32
N ARG A 60 5.56 -1.60 -1.54
CA ARG A 60 5.38 -0.73 -0.37
C ARG A 60 4.71 -1.46 0.79
N CYS A 61 5.08 -1.08 2.00
CA CYS A 61 4.39 -1.43 3.23
C CYS A 61 3.22 -0.45 3.47
N PRO A 62 2.06 -0.87 4.02
CA PRO A 62 0.98 0.05 4.38
C PRO A 62 1.45 1.24 5.24
N LEU A 63 2.44 1.01 6.11
CA LEU A 63 3.01 2.04 6.98
C LEU A 63 3.74 3.15 6.21
N ASP A 64 4.24 2.88 5.00
CA ASP A 64 4.87 3.89 4.16
C ASP A 64 3.89 5.00 3.82
N PHE A 65 2.64 4.66 3.47
CA PHE A 65 1.60 5.62 3.14
C PHE A 65 1.18 6.48 4.33
N LEU A 66 1.12 5.89 5.53
CA LEU A 66 0.88 6.65 6.77
C LEU A 66 2.01 7.64 7.04
N GLY A 67 3.26 7.24 6.79
CA GLY A 67 4.42 8.11 6.87
C GLY A 67 4.40 9.24 5.84
N TYR A 68 3.96 8.97 4.61
CA TYR A 68 3.80 9.99 3.58
C TYR A 68 2.68 10.98 3.93
N ALA A 69 1.55 10.50 4.42
CA ALA A 69 0.45 11.34 4.87
C ALA A 69 0.91 12.31 5.98
N LEU A 70 1.66 11.82 6.97
CA LEU A 70 2.29 12.66 8.00
C LEU A 70 3.20 13.72 7.39
N ALA A 71 4.06 13.33 6.44
CA ALA A 71 5.04 14.24 5.83
C ALA A 71 4.38 15.39 5.05
N VAL A 72 3.17 15.19 4.52
CA VAL A 72 2.44 16.21 3.74
C VAL A 72 1.41 17.00 4.55
N GLY A 73 1.28 16.74 5.86
CA GLY A 73 0.48 17.57 6.76
C GLY A 73 -0.65 16.86 7.51
N LYS A 74 -0.65 15.53 7.56
CA LYS A 74 -1.55 14.82 8.49
C LYS A 74 -1.06 15.01 9.92
N ASP A 75 -1.92 15.55 10.80
CA ASP A 75 -1.55 15.83 12.19
C ASP A 75 -1.33 14.56 13.02
N GLN A 76 -2.04 13.47 12.69
CA GLN A 76 -2.07 12.24 13.48
C GLN A 76 -2.19 11.01 12.57
N ILE A 77 -1.44 9.95 12.87
CA ILE A 77 -1.63 8.66 12.19
C ILE A 77 -2.92 8.02 12.70
N ASP A 78 -3.81 7.65 11.78
CA ASP A 78 -4.91 6.75 12.08
C ASP A 78 -4.44 5.30 11.90
N LEU A 79 -4.20 4.60 13.00
CA LEU A 79 -3.79 3.19 13.00
C LEU A 79 -4.97 2.25 12.75
N ASP A 80 -6.21 2.75 12.67
CA ASP A 80 -7.38 1.93 12.43
C ASP A 80 -7.34 1.26 11.05
N PHE A 81 -6.64 1.86 10.08
CA PHE A 81 -6.36 1.23 8.79
C PHE A 81 -5.62 -0.10 8.92
N LEU A 82 -4.79 -0.27 9.95
CA LEU A 82 -3.97 -1.45 10.16
C LEU A 82 -4.65 -2.51 11.04
N LYS A 83 -5.74 -2.18 11.73
CA LYS A 83 -6.49 -3.12 12.59
C LYS A 83 -6.77 -4.47 11.92
N PRO A 84 -7.16 -4.54 10.63
CA PRO A 84 -7.40 -5.83 9.98
C PRO A 84 -6.16 -6.76 9.93
N LEU A 85 -4.95 -6.20 9.98
CA LEU A 85 -3.70 -6.95 9.98
C LEU A 85 -3.26 -7.38 11.39
N LEU A 86 -3.83 -6.76 12.43
CA LEU A 86 -3.49 -6.98 13.82
C LEU A 86 -4.51 -7.93 14.45
N VAL A 87 -4.37 -9.23 14.15
CA VAL A 87 -5.16 -10.28 14.80
C VAL A 87 -4.51 -10.59 16.15
N PHE A 88 -5.01 -9.98 17.22
CA PHE A 88 -4.70 -10.32 18.61
C PHE A 88 -5.96 -10.83 19.32
#